data_AF-A0A1R0X311-F1
#
_entry.id   AF-A0A1R0X311-F1
#
_cell.length_a   1.000
_cell.length_b   1.000
_cell.length_c   1.000
_cell.angle_alpha   90.00
_cell.angle_beta   90.00
_cell.angle_gamma   90.00
#
_symmetry.space_group_name_H-M   'P 1'
#
loop_
_entity.id
_entity.type
_entity.pdbx_description
1 polymer ?
#
loop_
_entity_poly.entity_id
_entity_poly.type
_entity_poly.pdbx_seq_one_letter_code
_entity_poly.pdbx_strand_id
1 'polypeptide(L)'
;MAVAITMPTDTLTIPIADVGSVLEALRFRPGGVYVFYDGLGECLYVGQSKTLPDRLRKHLTSSPFAHEIASVTLYFVSDPYEREIYETYAITTFNGKYNRAKKFEQRTANPLVSEEIDEAYFEIDELMREKNDLDAAIKDIDERHIRRPPRRKINRRGYLTRRYLEYLAEMSERTEEEKAEMWREQCERKRMVRRVVEIDSEFREIKDKITRLLRKLAV
;
A
#
# COMPACT_ATOMS: atom_id res chain seq x y z
N MET A 1 0.62 -23.96 -32.44
CA MET A 1 1.38 -24.99 -31.69
C MET A 1 1.57 -24.47 -30.27
N ALA A 2 1.08 -25.18 -29.26
CA ALA A 2 1.33 -24.81 -27.87
C ALA A 2 2.64 -25.49 -27.43
N VAL A 3 3.59 -24.70 -26.93
CA VAL A 3 4.81 -25.24 -26.31
C VAL A 3 4.46 -25.55 -24.85
N ALA A 4 4.51 -26.83 -24.48
CA ALA A 4 4.33 -27.24 -23.09
C ALA A 4 5.65 -27.01 -22.34
N ILE A 5 5.67 -26.03 -21.45
CA ILE A 5 6.81 -25.76 -20.57
C ILE A 5 6.59 -26.53 -19.27
N THR A 6 7.56 -27.34 -18.87
CA THR A 6 7.56 -28.08 -17.60
C THR A 6 8.70 -27.60 -16.72
N MET A 7 8.47 -27.48 -15.41
CA MET A 7 9.52 -27.10 -14.47
C MET A 7 10.68 -28.10 -14.44
N PRO A 8 11.91 -27.67 -14.12
CA PRO A 8 13.06 -28.55 -13.97
C PRO A 8 12.82 -29.61 -12.89
N THR A 9 13.32 -30.82 -13.10
CA THR A 9 13.23 -31.93 -12.13
C THR A 9 14.30 -31.85 -11.04
N ASP A 10 15.40 -31.13 -11.27
CA ASP A 10 16.46 -30.94 -10.27
C ASP A 10 16.04 -29.86 -9.27
N THR A 11 15.36 -30.30 -8.20
CA THR A 11 14.78 -29.44 -7.17
C THR A 11 15.28 -29.79 -5.79
N LEU A 12 15.45 -28.77 -4.94
CA LEU A 12 15.78 -28.92 -3.53
C LEU A 12 14.88 -28.03 -2.68
N THR A 13 14.10 -28.63 -1.79
CA THR A 13 13.27 -27.90 -0.82
C THR A 13 13.94 -27.90 0.54
N ILE A 14 14.08 -26.73 1.14
CA ILE A 14 14.81 -26.52 2.38
C ILE A 14 13.90 -25.72 3.34
N PRO A 15 13.64 -26.23 4.56
CA PRO A 15 13.04 -25.43 5.62
C PRO A 15 13.94 -24.26 6.02
N ILE A 16 13.37 -23.12 6.40
CA ILE A 16 14.16 -21.92 6.72
C ILE A 16 15.21 -22.15 7.82
N ALA A 17 14.91 -23.04 8.77
CA ALA A 17 15.81 -23.42 9.85
C ALA A 17 17.14 -24.03 9.35
N ASP A 18 17.09 -24.74 8.22
CA ASP A 18 18.24 -25.49 7.68
C ASP A 18 18.99 -24.72 6.58
N VAL A 19 18.45 -23.59 6.11
CA VAL A 19 19.04 -22.81 5.02
C VAL A 19 20.48 -22.41 5.36
N GLY A 20 20.76 -22.02 6.62
CA GLY A 20 22.09 -21.63 7.08
C GLY A 20 23.18 -22.66 6.75
N SER A 21 22.91 -23.93 7.03
CA SER A 21 23.84 -25.04 6.84
C SER A 21 24.03 -25.40 5.36
N VAL A 22 22.99 -25.20 4.55
CA VAL A 22 22.99 -25.59 3.13
C VAL A 22 23.57 -24.49 2.22
N LEU A 23 23.61 -23.23 2.68
CA LEU A 23 24.13 -22.10 1.90
C LEU A 23 25.57 -22.29 1.39
N GLU A 24 26.45 -22.91 2.20
CA GLU A 24 27.82 -23.26 1.80
C GLU A 24 27.84 -24.26 0.63
N ALA A 25 27.04 -25.32 0.73
CA ALA A 25 26.92 -26.33 -0.32
C ALA A 25 26.33 -25.77 -1.63
N LEU A 26 25.43 -24.78 -1.54
CA LEU A 26 24.84 -24.12 -2.70
C LEU A 26 25.84 -23.28 -3.51
N ARG A 27 27.01 -22.93 -2.97
CA ARG A 27 28.03 -22.16 -3.72
C ARG A 27 28.59 -22.92 -4.91
N PHE A 28 28.57 -24.26 -4.87
CA PHE A 28 29.05 -25.13 -5.95
C PHE A 28 27.96 -25.53 -6.94
N ARG A 29 26.71 -25.15 -6.67
CA ARG A 29 25.58 -25.45 -7.56
C ARG A 29 25.44 -24.35 -8.62
N PRO A 30 24.90 -24.67 -9.81
CA PRO A 30 24.57 -23.66 -10.79
C PRO A 30 23.52 -22.69 -10.23
N GLY A 31 23.34 -21.56 -10.91
CA GLY A 31 22.23 -20.67 -10.60
C GLY A 31 20.87 -21.34 -10.83
N GLY A 32 19.79 -20.59 -10.67
CA GLY A 32 18.47 -21.20 -10.77
C GLY A 32 17.32 -20.27 -10.45
N VAL A 33 16.16 -20.87 -10.31
CA VAL A 33 14.91 -20.24 -9.85
C VAL A 33 14.65 -20.69 -8.42
N TYR A 34 14.16 -19.81 -7.57
CA TYR A 34 13.78 -20.12 -6.20
C TYR A 34 12.36 -19.64 -5.92
N VAL A 35 11.66 -20.39 -5.07
CA VAL A 35 10.29 -20.11 -4.65
C VAL A 35 10.23 -20.14 -3.13
N PHE A 36 9.77 -19.06 -2.52
CA PHE A 36 9.53 -18.94 -1.09
C PHE A 36 8.08 -19.29 -0.76
N TYR A 37 7.90 -20.06 0.30
CA TYR A 37 6.60 -20.44 0.82
C TYR A 37 6.42 -19.98 2.26
N ASP A 38 5.18 -19.72 2.64
CA ASP A 38 4.79 -19.45 4.02
C ASP A 38 4.57 -20.74 4.83
N GLY A 39 4.15 -20.59 6.08
CA GLY A 39 3.86 -21.71 6.98
C GLY A 39 2.63 -22.55 6.59
N LEU A 40 1.80 -22.06 5.67
CA LEU A 40 0.63 -22.75 5.11
C LEU A 40 0.93 -23.43 3.76
N GLY A 41 2.12 -23.19 3.20
CA GLY A 41 2.52 -23.68 1.89
C GLY A 41 2.09 -22.79 0.72
N GLU A 42 1.65 -21.56 0.97
CA GLU A 42 1.33 -20.59 -0.07
C GLU A 42 2.60 -19.95 -0.65
N CYS A 43 2.63 -19.72 -1.96
CA CYS A 43 3.76 -19.08 -2.62
C CYS A 43 3.81 -17.58 -2.28
N LEU A 44 4.87 -17.17 -1.61
CA LEU A 44 5.12 -15.77 -1.27
C LEU A 44 5.81 -15.04 -2.42
N TYR A 45 6.89 -15.64 -2.94
CA TYR A 45 7.75 -14.98 -3.91
C TYR A 45 8.54 -15.97 -4.76
N VAL A 46 8.62 -15.71 -6.06
CA VAL A 46 9.45 -16.41 -7.04
C VAL A 46 10.52 -15.46 -7.56
N GLY A 47 11.76 -15.94 -7.70
CA GLY A 47 12.80 -15.19 -8.39
C GLY A 47 13.88 -16.07 -8.99
N GLN A 48 14.70 -15.50 -9.86
CA GLN A 48 15.90 -16.15 -10.38
C GLN A 48 17.21 -15.56 -9.83
N SER A 49 18.29 -16.33 -9.88
CA SER A 49 19.64 -15.84 -9.60
C SER A 49 20.73 -16.62 -10.31
N LYS A 50 21.83 -15.93 -10.64
CA LYS A 50 23.11 -16.55 -11.00
C LYS A 50 23.80 -17.17 -9.78
N THR A 51 23.73 -16.48 -8.64
CA THR A 51 24.23 -16.94 -7.36
C THR A 51 23.06 -17.07 -6.38
N LEU A 52 22.54 -18.28 -6.24
CA LEU A 52 21.45 -18.57 -5.30
C LEU A 52 21.78 -18.17 -3.85
N PRO A 53 22.96 -18.50 -3.27
CA PRO A 53 23.20 -18.24 -1.84
C PRO A 53 23.19 -16.76 -1.49
N ASP A 54 23.80 -15.90 -2.31
CA ASP A 54 23.82 -14.45 -2.07
C ASP A 54 22.41 -13.86 -2.14
N ARG A 55 21.61 -14.35 -3.10
CA ARG A 55 20.25 -13.87 -3.32
C ARG A 55 19.31 -14.31 -2.21
N LEU A 56 19.41 -15.57 -1.76
CA LEU A 56 18.65 -16.07 -0.62
C LEU A 56 18.98 -15.25 0.63
N ARG A 57 20.26 -15.06 0.96
CA ARG A 57 20.68 -14.21 2.11
C ARG A 57 20.06 -12.82 2.04
N LYS A 58 20.15 -12.18 0.87
CA LYS A 58 19.56 -10.83 0.68
C LYS A 58 18.06 -10.83 0.93
N HIS A 59 17.30 -11.77 0.36
CA HIS A 59 15.85 -11.82 0.57
C HIS A 59 15.49 -12.15 2.03
N LEU A 60 16.24 -13.03 2.69
CA LEU A 60 16.00 -13.36 4.10
C LEU A 60 16.30 -12.20 5.05
N THR A 61 17.22 -11.30 4.71
CA THR A 61 17.55 -10.15 5.59
C THR A 61 16.77 -8.88 5.24
N SER A 62 16.55 -8.58 3.96
CA SER A 62 16.13 -7.25 3.52
C SER A 62 14.77 -7.18 2.82
N SER A 63 14.04 -8.29 2.70
CA SER A 63 12.73 -8.29 2.02
C SER A 63 11.59 -8.05 3.01
N PRO A 64 10.51 -7.36 2.59
CA PRO A 64 9.35 -7.09 3.47
C PRO A 64 8.65 -8.38 3.92
N PHE A 65 8.76 -9.45 3.14
CA PHE A 65 8.13 -10.75 3.39
C PHE A 65 9.03 -11.75 4.12
N ALA A 66 10.25 -11.35 4.52
CA ALA A 66 11.23 -12.25 5.14
C ALA A 66 10.69 -12.99 6.37
N HIS A 67 9.85 -12.33 7.16
CA HIS A 67 9.26 -12.87 8.38
C HIS A 67 8.15 -13.90 8.12
N GLU A 68 7.58 -13.93 6.92
CA GLU A 68 6.54 -14.90 6.52
C GLU A 68 7.15 -16.20 5.95
N ILE A 69 8.45 -16.22 5.62
CA ILE A 69 9.10 -17.35 4.93
C ILE A 69 9.27 -18.55 5.89
N ALA A 70 8.64 -19.67 5.57
CA ALA A 70 8.83 -20.94 6.29
C ALA A 70 9.73 -21.92 5.54
N SER A 71 9.70 -21.92 4.20
CA SER A 71 10.53 -22.80 3.37
C SER A 71 10.87 -22.18 2.03
N VAL A 72 11.91 -22.74 1.39
CA VAL A 72 12.33 -22.37 0.04
C VAL A 72 12.53 -23.60 -0.83
N THR A 73 12.00 -23.57 -2.05
CA THR A 73 12.30 -24.56 -3.08
C THR A 73 13.22 -23.94 -4.13
N LEU A 74 14.31 -24.63 -4.44
CA LEU A 74 15.30 -24.24 -5.44
C LEU A 74 15.18 -25.15 -6.65
N TYR A 75 15.20 -24.57 -7.84
CA TYR A 75 15.27 -25.24 -9.13
C TYR A 75 16.60 -24.89 -9.77
N PHE A 76 17.46 -25.88 -9.97
CA PHE A 76 18.80 -25.64 -10.51
C PHE A 76 18.76 -25.59 -12.04
N VAL A 77 19.21 -24.47 -12.60
CA VAL A 77 19.17 -24.21 -14.05
C VAL A 77 20.43 -23.44 -14.45
N SER A 78 21.23 -24.07 -15.30
CA SER A 78 22.52 -23.52 -15.74
C SER A 78 22.35 -22.40 -16.77
N ASP A 79 21.41 -22.56 -17.70
CA ASP A 79 21.23 -21.61 -18.81
C ASP A 79 20.49 -20.33 -18.36
N PRO A 80 21.03 -19.13 -18.65
CA PRO A 80 20.38 -17.87 -18.31
C PRO A 80 19.02 -17.66 -18.98
N TYR A 81 18.83 -18.08 -20.23
CA TYR A 81 17.56 -17.93 -20.96
C TYR A 81 16.50 -18.85 -20.39
N GLU A 82 16.85 -20.10 -20.09
CA GLU A 82 15.94 -21.04 -19.44
C GLU A 82 15.49 -20.52 -18.07
N ARG A 83 16.38 -19.92 -17.27
CA ARG A 83 15.99 -19.32 -15.99
C ARG A 83 14.95 -18.22 -16.13
N GLU A 84 15.05 -17.38 -17.15
CA GLU A 84 14.09 -16.30 -17.36
C GLU A 84 12.72 -16.85 -17.79
N ILE A 85 12.72 -17.88 -18.64
CA ILE A 85 11.50 -18.59 -19.06
C ILE A 85 10.86 -19.27 -17.83
N TYR A 86 11.64 -20.00 -17.04
CA TYR A 86 11.15 -20.69 -15.85
C TYR A 86 10.71 -19.73 -14.75
N GLU A 87 11.39 -18.59 -14.55
CA GLU A 87 10.95 -17.55 -13.62
C GLU A 87 9.56 -17.04 -14.02
N THR A 88 9.39 -16.70 -15.30
CA THR A 88 8.12 -16.18 -15.82
C THR A 88 7.00 -17.22 -15.69
N TYR A 89 7.30 -18.47 -16.04
CA TYR A 89 6.37 -19.58 -15.90
C TYR A 89 6.00 -19.84 -14.43
N ALA A 90 6.98 -19.85 -13.53
CA ALA A 90 6.79 -20.09 -12.10
C ALA A 90 6.02 -18.94 -11.43
N ILE A 91 6.29 -17.68 -11.78
CA ILE A 91 5.51 -16.53 -11.30
C ILE A 91 4.03 -16.68 -11.68
N THR A 92 3.77 -17.10 -12.92
CA THR A 92 2.41 -17.29 -13.44
C THR A 92 1.72 -18.49 -12.81
N THR A 93 2.46 -19.60 -12.60
CA THR A 93 1.92 -20.87 -12.10
C THR A 93 1.66 -20.82 -10.60
N PHE A 94 2.60 -20.28 -9.81
CA PHE A 94 2.51 -20.25 -8.35
C PHE A 94 1.87 -18.95 -7.82
N ASN A 95 1.72 -17.94 -8.67
CA ASN A 95 1.02 -16.68 -8.36
C ASN A 95 1.51 -15.96 -7.09
N GLY A 96 2.83 -15.88 -6.89
CA GLY A 96 3.43 -15.39 -5.65
C GLY A 96 2.88 -14.05 -5.14
N LYS A 97 2.45 -13.99 -3.87
CA LYS A 97 1.83 -12.80 -3.24
C LYS A 97 2.61 -11.49 -3.46
N TYR A 98 3.94 -11.56 -3.46
CA TYR A 98 4.84 -10.42 -3.59
C TYR A 98 5.40 -10.20 -5.02
N ASN A 99 5.04 -11.03 -6.01
CA ASN A 99 5.47 -10.90 -7.41
C ASN A 99 4.64 -9.90 -8.23
N ARG A 100 4.38 -8.70 -7.70
CA ARG A 100 3.46 -7.72 -8.33
C ARG A 100 3.89 -7.24 -9.72
N ALA A 101 5.19 -7.17 -9.99
CA ALA A 101 5.71 -6.57 -11.23
C ALA A 101 5.71 -7.48 -12.46
N LYS A 102 5.55 -8.81 -12.31
CA LYS A 102 5.75 -9.80 -13.38
C LYS A 102 4.63 -10.84 -13.50
N LYS A 103 3.49 -10.64 -12.82
CA LYS A 103 2.34 -11.53 -12.95
C LYS A 103 1.71 -11.36 -14.32
N PHE A 104 1.81 -12.38 -15.16
CA PHE A 104 1.00 -12.50 -16.35
C PHE A 104 -0.32 -13.15 -15.96
N GLU A 105 -1.32 -12.35 -15.61
CA GLU A 105 -2.67 -12.87 -15.45
C GLU A 105 -3.11 -13.45 -16.80
N GLN A 106 -3.56 -14.70 -16.81
CA GLN A 106 -4.17 -15.30 -18.00
C GLN A 106 -5.36 -14.43 -18.39
N ARG A 107 -5.18 -13.64 -19.45
CA ARG A 107 -6.12 -12.65 -19.97
C ARG A 107 -7.50 -13.27 -20.18
N THR A 108 -8.32 -13.22 -19.15
CA THR A 108 -9.77 -13.49 -19.21
C THR A 108 -10.59 -12.24 -18.89
N ALA A 109 -9.94 -11.14 -18.50
CA ALA A 109 -10.55 -9.82 -18.37
C ALA A 109 -9.93 -8.84 -19.39
N ASN A 110 -10.76 -7.99 -19.97
CA ASN A 110 -10.38 -6.97 -20.96
C ASN A 110 -9.25 -6.07 -20.40
N PRO A 111 -8.02 -6.06 -20.96
CA PRO A 111 -6.84 -5.44 -20.36
C PRO A 111 -6.99 -3.93 -20.10
N LEU A 112 -7.75 -3.21 -20.92
CA LEU A 112 -8.05 -1.79 -20.66
C LEU A 112 -8.83 -1.58 -19.36
N VAL A 113 -9.76 -2.50 -19.03
CA VAL A 113 -10.63 -2.33 -17.87
C VAL A 113 -9.88 -2.63 -16.58
N SER A 114 -8.87 -3.50 -16.61
CA SER A 114 -7.98 -3.76 -15.47
C SER A 114 -7.09 -2.55 -15.17
N GLU A 115 -6.46 -1.95 -16.18
CA GLU A 115 -5.64 -0.74 -16.01
C GLU A 115 -6.48 0.43 -15.49
N GLU A 116 -7.70 0.64 -16.02
CA GLU A 116 -8.61 1.68 -15.51
C GLU A 116 -9.04 1.45 -14.05
N ILE A 117 -9.11 0.20 -13.60
CA ILE A 117 -9.42 -0.15 -12.21
C ILE A 117 -8.20 0.10 -11.32
N ASP A 118 -7.01 -0.31 -11.76
CA ASP A 118 -5.76 -0.09 -11.01
C ASP A 118 -5.45 1.40 -10.86
N GLU A 119 -5.66 2.20 -11.91
CA GLU A 119 -5.56 3.67 -11.86
C GLU A 119 -6.55 4.27 -10.86
N ALA A 120 -7.79 3.80 -10.86
CA ALA A 120 -8.81 4.26 -9.93
C ALA A 120 -8.48 3.91 -8.47
N TYR A 121 -7.86 2.75 -8.21
CA TYR A 121 -7.36 2.39 -6.88
C TYR A 121 -6.17 3.24 -6.46
N PHE A 122 -5.26 3.57 -7.39
CA PHE A 122 -4.16 4.48 -7.11
C PHE A 122 -4.65 5.88 -6.71
N GLU A 123 -5.66 6.41 -7.43
CA GLU A 123 -6.29 7.70 -7.12
C GLU A 123 -6.96 7.69 -5.73
N ILE A 124 -7.63 6.59 -5.37
CA ILE A 124 -8.19 6.36 -4.03
C ILE A 124 -7.09 6.43 -2.95
N ASP A 125 -5.96 5.77 -3.16
CA ASP A 125 -4.87 5.74 -2.19
C ASP A 125 -4.23 7.13 -2.00
N GLU A 126 -4.07 7.90 -3.07
CA GLU A 126 -3.54 9.26 -3.01
C GLU A 126 -4.47 10.20 -2.25
N LEU A 127 -5.77 10.16 -2.56
CA LEU A 127 -6.80 10.93 -1.86
C LEU A 127 -6.90 10.55 -0.37
N MET A 128 -6.69 9.27 -0.02
CA MET A 128 -6.71 8.83 1.38
C MET A 128 -5.54 9.43 2.16
N ARG A 129 -4.35 9.52 1.53
CA ARG A 129 -3.19 10.18 2.15
C ARG A 129 -3.44 11.67 2.35
N GLU A 130 -3.90 12.36 1.30
CA GLU A 130 -4.24 13.80 1.39
C GLU A 130 -5.25 14.06 2.51
N LYS A 131 -6.31 13.26 2.59
CA LYS A 131 -7.33 13.38 3.64
C LYS A 131 -6.72 13.19 5.04
N ASN A 132 -5.90 12.16 5.24
CA ASN A 132 -5.27 11.89 6.53
C ASN A 132 -4.36 13.04 6.97
N ASP A 133 -3.60 13.62 6.04
CA ASP A 133 -2.72 14.76 6.32
C ASP A 133 -3.52 16.01 6.68
N LEU A 134 -4.63 16.27 5.97
CA LEU A 134 -5.56 17.35 6.29
C LEU A 134 -6.24 17.15 7.64
N ASP A 135 -6.70 15.94 7.96
CA ASP A 135 -7.31 15.62 9.25
C ASP A 135 -6.31 15.79 10.40
N ALA A 136 -5.05 15.40 10.19
CA ALA A 136 -3.97 15.62 11.16
C ALA A 136 -3.69 17.12 11.37
N ALA A 137 -3.61 17.91 10.29
CA ALA A 137 -3.42 19.36 10.36
C ALA A 137 -4.59 20.07 11.05
N ILE A 138 -5.83 19.67 10.75
CA ILE A 138 -7.04 20.19 11.41
C ILE A 138 -6.98 19.91 12.91
N LYS A 139 -6.59 18.69 13.29
CA LYS A 139 -6.46 18.27 14.69
C LYS A 139 -5.41 19.11 15.43
N ASP A 140 -4.25 19.33 14.81
CA ASP A 140 -3.18 20.16 15.39
C ASP A 140 -3.63 21.61 15.59
N ILE A 141 -4.30 22.21 14.61
CA ILE A 141 -4.90 23.55 14.76
C ILE A 141 -5.93 23.57 15.90
N ASP A 142 -6.75 22.52 16.00
CA ASP A 142 -7.77 22.39 17.04
C ASP A 142 -7.17 22.21 18.45
N GLU A 143 -6.02 21.56 18.57
CA GLU A 143 -5.29 21.38 19.83
C GLU A 143 -4.57 22.67 20.27
N ARG A 144 -3.99 23.41 19.33
CA ARG A 144 -3.37 24.73 19.59
C ARG A 144 -4.39 25.78 20.03
N HIS A 145 -5.63 25.67 19.55
CA HIS A 145 -6.72 26.61 19.87
C HIS A 145 -7.66 26.06 20.93
N ILE A 146 -7.29 26.26 22.20
CA ILE A 146 -8.01 25.74 23.38
C ILE A 146 -9.49 26.17 23.43
N ARG A 147 -9.91 27.28 22.79
CA ARG A 147 -11.33 27.69 22.74
C ARG A 147 -11.78 28.25 21.40
N ARG A 148 -12.53 27.42 20.67
CA ARG A 148 -13.31 27.86 19.50
C ARG A 148 -14.39 28.87 19.93
N PRO A 149 -14.72 29.88 19.09
CA PRO A 149 -15.91 30.69 19.33
C PRO A 149 -17.13 29.76 19.37
N PRO A 150 -17.95 29.81 20.43
CA PRO A 150 -19.08 28.92 20.57
C PRO A 150 -20.07 29.10 19.42
N ARG A 151 -20.51 27.97 18.84
CA ARG A 151 -21.49 27.95 17.72
C ARG A 151 -22.74 28.78 18.00
N ARG A 152 -23.18 28.86 19.26
CA ARG A 152 -24.28 29.72 19.71
C ARG A 152 -23.74 30.88 20.52
N LYS A 153 -23.80 32.07 19.92
CA LYS A 153 -23.46 33.34 20.57
C LYS A 153 -24.56 33.81 21.50
N ILE A 154 -25.81 33.55 21.14
CA ILE A 154 -27.01 34.04 21.82
C ILE A 154 -27.84 32.83 22.32
N ASN A 155 -28.39 32.93 23.52
CA ASN A 155 -29.32 31.94 24.08
C ASN A 155 -30.76 32.18 23.59
N ARG A 156 -31.69 31.29 23.94
CA ARG A 156 -33.11 31.41 23.53
C ARG A 156 -33.82 32.68 24.04
N ARG A 157 -33.23 33.37 25.02
CA ARG A 157 -33.78 34.59 25.64
C ARG A 157 -33.14 35.88 25.08
N GLY A 158 -32.28 35.79 24.07
CA GLY A 158 -31.64 36.96 23.46
C GLY A 158 -30.34 37.42 24.13
N TYR A 159 -29.88 36.75 25.19
CA TYR A 159 -28.63 37.11 25.87
C TYR A 159 -27.41 36.37 25.31
N LEU A 160 -26.24 36.99 25.40
CA LEU A 160 -24.98 36.32 25.10
C LEU A 160 -24.80 35.08 25.99
N THR A 161 -24.35 33.98 25.40
CA THR A 161 -24.09 32.76 26.16
C THR A 161 -22.88 32.96 27.06
N ARG A 162 -22.88 32.35 28.25
CA ARG A 162 -21.73 32.38 29.18
C ARG A 162 -20.43 31.96 28.49
N ARG A 163 -20.48 30.91 27.67
CA ARG A 163 -19.34 30.47 26.83
C ARG A 163 -18.84 31.55 25.88
N TYR A 164 -19.73 32.37 25.32
CA TYR A 164 -19.34 33.43 24.40
C TYR A 164 -18.73 34.62 25.14
N LEU A 165 -19.23 34.94 26.33
CA LEU A 165 -18.63 35.95 27.21
C LEU A 165 -17.23 35.54 27.68
N GLU A 166 -17.05 34.29 28.09
CA GLU A 166 -15.74 33.72 28.45
C GLU A 166 -14.76 33.78 27.27
N TYR A 167 -15.22 33.49 26.05
CA TYR A 167 -14.43 33.64 24.84
C TYR A 167 -14.05 35.10 24.56
N LEU A 168 -14.98 36.06 24.71
CA LEU A 168 -14.69 37.48 24.50
C LEU A 168 -13.70 38.05 25.52
N ALA A 169 -13.80 37.62 26.78
CA ALA A 169 -12.86 38.02 27.83
C ALA A 169 -11.43 37.55 27.50
N GLU A 170 -11.26 36.28 27.13
CA GLU A 170 -9.97 35.73 26.70
C GLU A 170 -9.43 36.44 25.45
N MET A 171 -10.30 36.77 24.50
CA MET A 171 -9.92 37.53 23.30
C MET A 171 -9.50 38.97 23.62
N SER A 172 -10.02 39.57 24.69
CA SER A 172 -9.66 40.95 25.08
C SER A 172 -8.26 41.06 25.68
N GLU A 173 -7.72 39.96 26.20
CA GLU A 173 -6.38 39.87 26.79
C GLU A 173 -5.28 39.64 25.74
N ARG A 174 -5.64 39.28 24.50
CA ARG A 174 -4.70 39.01 23.40
C ARG A 174 -4.30 40.28 22.65
N THR A 175 -3.08 40.29 22.14
CA THR A 175 -2.55 41.30 21.21
C THR A 175 -3.23 41.24 19.84
N GLU A 176 -3.16 42.32 19.06
CA GLU A 176 -3.73 42.34 17.70
C GLU A 176 -3.03 41.35 16.76
N GLU A 177 -1.74 41.08 16.97
CA GLU A 177 -0.97 40.10 16.19
C GLU A 177 -1.48 38.67 16.44
N GLU A 178 -1.67 38.29 17.72
CA GLU A 178 -2.23 36.99 18.10
C GLU A 178 -3.66 36.80 17.59
N LYS A 179 -4.47 37.87 17.59
CA LYS A 179 -5.83 37.85 17.01
C LYS A 179 -5.78 37.62 15.50
N ALA A 180 -4.85 38.27 14.81
CA ALA A 180 -4.68 38.13 13.36
C ALA A 180 -4.16 36.73 12.98
N GLU A 181 -3.21 36.18 13.74
CA GLU A 181 -2.71 34.82 13.56
C GLU A 181 -3.81 33.79 13.76
N MET A 182 -4.54 33.87 14.87
CA MET A 182 -5.70 33.01 15.15
C MET A 182 -6.75 33.09 14.03
N TRP A 183 -7.00 34.28 13.48
CA TRP A 183 -7.92 34.45 12.35
C TRP A 183 -7.42 33.77 11.07
N ARG A 184 -6.12 33.85 10.76
CA ARG A 184 -5.51 33.15 9.62
C ARG A 184 -5.66 31.64 9.78
N GLU A 185 -5.32 31.10 10.94
CA GLU A 185 -5.41 29.66 11.21
C GLU A 185 -6.86 29.16 11.16
N GLN A 186 -7.84 29.95 11.63
CA GLN A 186 -9.26 29.63 11.45
C GLN A 186 -9.70 29.64 9.98
N CYS A 187 -9.16 30.54 9.17
CA CYS A 187 -9.44 30.59 7.74
C CYS A 187 -8.81 29.39 7.01
N GLU A 188 -7.58 29.04 7.35
CA GLU A 188 -6.87 27.88 6.83
C GLU A 188 -7.59 26.57 7.19
N ARG A 189 -7.93 26.39 8.46
CA ARG A 189 -8.75 25.26 8.92
C ARG A 189 -10.06 25.13 8.14
N LYS A 190 -10.75 26.23 7.87
CA LYS A 190 -11.99 26.21 7.05
C LYS A 190 -11.72 25.77 5.62
N ARG A 191 -10.58 26.14 5.04
CA ARG A 191 -10.17 25.67 3.70
C ARG A 191 -9.88 24.17 3.73
N MET A 192 -9.11 23.69 4.71
CA MET A 192 -8.81 22.27 4.89
C MET A 192 -10.09 21.43 5.04
N VAL A 193 -11.03 21.86 5.89
CA VAL A 193 -12.32 21.17 6.05
C VAL A 193 -13.13 21.11 4.76
N ARG A 194 -13.10 22.17 3.94
CA ARG A 194 -13.76 22.14 2.63
C ARG A 194 -13.10 21.13 1.70
N ARG A 195 -11.76 21.09 1.67
CA ARG A 195 -11.02 20.12 0.86
C ARG A 195 -11.32 18.69 1.28
N VAL A 196 -11.41 18.39 2.59
CA VAL A 196 -11.83 17.06 3.06
C VAL A 196 -13.21 16.67 2.53
N VAL A 197 -14.16 17.61 2.49
CA VAL A 197 -15.50 17.36 1.93
C VAL A 197 -15.45 17.12 0.41
N GLU A 198 -14.59 17.84 -0.31
CA GLU A 198 -14.35 17.65 -1.75
C GLU A 198 -13.75 16.26 -2.03
N ILE A 199 -12.75 15.85 -1.25
CA ILE A 199 -12.16 14.51 -1.32
C ILE A 199 -13.22 13.43 -1.08
N ASP A 200 -14.13 13.61 -0.12
CA ASP A 200 -15.24 12.68 0.13
C ASP A 200 -16.26 12.61 -1.03
N SER A 201 -16.39 13.65 -1.87
CA SER A 201 -17.13 13.56 -3.13
C SER A 201 -16.34 12.82 -4.21
N GLU A 202 -15.05 13.13 -4.38
CA GLU A 202 -14.17 12.46 -5.36
C GLU A 202 -14.13 10.94 -5.09
N PHE A 203 -14.02 10.51 -3.83
CA PHE A 203 -14.11 9.10 -3.44
C PHE A 203 -15.39 8.40 -3.90
N ARG A 204 -16.53 9.09 -3.82
CA ARG A 204 -17.82 8.52 -4.25
C ARG A 204 -17.84 8.34 -5.76
N GLU A 205 -17.36 9.33 -6.50
CA GLU A 205 -17.30 9.26 -7.97
C GLU A 205 -16.39 8.13 -8.46
N ILE A 206 -15.22 7.97 -7.84
CA ILE A 206 -14.28 6.90 -8.18
C ILE A 206 -14.86 5.52 -7.84
N LYS A 207 -15.50 5.36 -6.67
CA LYS A 207 -16.21 4.11 -6.33
C LYS A 207 -17.32 3.76 -7.33
N ASP A 208 -18.06 4.76 -7.79
CA ASP A 208 -19.10 4.57 -8.80
C ASP A 208 -18.50 4.23 -10.17
N LYS A 209 -17.32 4.77 -10.50
CA LYS A 209 -16.56 4.40 -11.70
C LYS A 209 -16.11 2.93 -11.63
N ILE A 210 -15.47 2.52 -10.54
CA ILE A 210 -15.03 1.12 -10.32
C ILE A 210 -16.22 0.17 -10.40
N THR A 211 -17.34 0.49 -9.75
CA THR A 211 -18.55 -0.35 -9.78
C THR A 211 -19.10 -0.53 -11.20
N ARG A 212 -19.06 0.53 -12.02
CA ARG A 212 -19.46 0.46 -13.44
C ARG A 212 -18.50 -0.39 -14.27
N LEU A 213 -17.19 -0.29 -14.03
CA LEU A 213 -16.17 -1.07 -14.72
C LEU A 213 -16.26 -2.56 -14.38
N LEU A 214 -16.44 -2.89 -13.09
CA LEU A 214 -16.63 -4.27 -12.64
C LEU A 214 -17.89 -4.92 -13.24
N ARG A 215 -18.98 -4.16 -13.39
CA ARG A 215 -20.18 -4.65 -14.10
C ARG A 215 -19.94 -4.95 -15.57
N LYS A 216 -19.08 -4.18 -16.25
CA LYS A 216 -18.71 -4.44 -17.66
C LYS A 216 -17.83 -5.68 -17.82
N LEU A 217 -17.09 -6.07 -16.77
CA LEU A 217 -16.28 -7.29 -16.76
C LEU A 217 -17.08 -8.56 -16.46
N ALA A 218 -18.26 -8.42 -15.85
CA ALA A 218 -19.13 -9.54 -15.48
C ALA A 218 -20.10 -9.98 -16.60
N VAL A 219 -20.08 -9.32 -17.76
CA VAL A 219 -20.89 -9.59 -18.96
C VAL A 219 -19.98 -10.09 -20.07
#